data_AF-A0A8S3ZAQ5-F1
#
_entry.id   AF-A0A8S3ZAQ5-F1
#
_cell.length_a   1.000
_cell.length_b   1.000
_cell.length_c   1.000
_cell.angle_alpha   90.00
_cell.angle_beta   90.00
_cell.angle_gamma   90.00
#
_symmetry.space_group_name_H-M   'P 1'
#
loop_
_entity.id
_entity.type
_entity.pdbx_description
1 polymer ?
#
loop_
_entity_poly.entity_id
_entity_poly.type
_entity_poly.pdbx_seq_one_letter_code
_entity_poly.pdbx_strand_id
1 'polypeptide(L)'
;MFVDVLPRWERYTYWICGLSSIAYGVFSVFQEGEKNKDSYLDYSLIPGWSWIGRPKDNTHIGWFIWTNTVWLALPWNILYVMLSQTCRFFQVNGQYCFTRLKYKLVLYYCESYNNIYIHCLYVYLLISLHLQQEDDLLLEKILLKSQLQISVNLFCIKIISFGLEKCRYRDQQTITKKTVSEQSGQTFAYSGTSENKSTHSMNPGNEINVEIDIVESDPSFLDFLFYLFYYPTFFWGPFYEYCNFHNQVKSSFKSSIFTESVYDITKQLIKIAFFMFFIEFHVHFLYYTCLGYDEELLESVSDWTFYGILYCHSCYFQTKYFITYGFGIQLSRLDGIAPVSAPRCLHFSYSGADLWKSFDEGIYIFMKRCIFIPLGGSRRGVLKQLLISGLCFMFMIFWHSASRRIVIWGVVNYFICALETAGYRLSKSDIGLRMKSHLSPAMILRLKALLHYPVYMLLLITCYYFFFNEHVGWIAFSKITFQ
;
A
#
# COMPACT_ATOMS: atom_id res chain seq x y z
N MET A 1 -3.57 -20.86 13.83
CA MET A 1 -2.31 -21.31 13.19
C MET A 1 -1.85 -22.54 13.95
N PHE A 2 -1.93 -23.73 13.35
CA PHE A 2 -1.43 -24.96 13.95
C PHE A 2 0.10 -24.97 13.81
N VAL A 3 0.81 -24.38 14.76
CA VAL A 3 2.29 -24.36 14.77
C VAL A 3 2.86 -25.71 15.24
N ASP A 4 2.04 -26.57 15.83
CA ASP A 4 2.46 -27.85 16.41
C ASP A 4 2.26 -29.07 15.50
N VAL A 5 2.09 -28.84 14.19
CA VAL A 5 1.93 -29.95 13.22
C VAL A 5 3.26 -30.61 12.89
N LEU A 6 4.36 -29.86 12.91
CA LEU A 6 5.70 -30.37 12.61
C LEU A 6 6.47 -30.73 13.90
N PRO A 7 7.31 -31.79 13.86
CA PRO A 7 8.27 -32.08 14.91
C PRO A 7 9.08 -30.84 15.32
N ARG A 8 9.38 -30.71 16.61
CA ARG A 8 10.16 -29.57 17.13
C ARG A 8 11.52 -29.44 16.44
N TRP A 9 12.23 -30.54 16.26
CA TRP A 9 13.55 -30.54 15.63
C TRP A 9 13.49 -29.95 14.21
N GLU A 10 12.48 -30.32 13.40
CA GLU A 10 12.31 -29.81 12.04
C GLU A 10 12.04 -28.31 12.02
N ARG A 11 11.19 -27.82 12.94
CA ARG A 11 10.95 -26.38 13.11
C ARG A 11 12.23 -25.63 13.49
N TYR A 12 13.01 -26.16 14.43
CA TYR A 12 14.29 -25.55 14.82
C TYR A 12 15.30 -25.56 13.69
N THR A 13 15.39 -26.65 12.92
CA THR A 13 16.25 -26.72 11.73
C THR A 13 15.88 -25.64 10.74
N TYR A 14 14.59 -25.46 10.40
CA TYR A 14 14.17 -24.39 9.49
C TYR A 14 14.49 -22.99 10.01
N TRP A 15 14.29 -22.73 11.31
CA TRP A 15 14.64 -21.45 11.92
C TRP A 15 16.13 -21.19 11.91
N ILE A 16 16.95 -22.17 12.29
CA ILE A 16 18.40 -22.04 12.31
C ILE A 16 18.93 -21.85 10.89
N CYS A 17 18.57 -22.72 9.94
CA CYS A 17 18.99 -22.58 8.55
C CYS A 17 18.54 -21.25 7.94
N GLY A 18 17.30 -20.82 8.18
CA GLY A 18 16.78 -19.55 7.67
C GLY A 18 17.53 -18.34 8.25
N LEU A 19 17.69 -18.27 9.57
CA LEU A 19 18.41 -17.18 10.24
C LEU A 19 19.89 -17.15 9.88
N SER A 20 20.55 -18.32 9.81
CA SER A 20 21.95 -18.42 9.40
C SER A 20 22.15 -17.99 7.95
N SER A 21 21.22 -18.37 7.05
CA SER A 21 21.27 -17.96 5.63
C SER A 21 21.10 -16.45 5.48
N ILE A 22 20.16 -15.85 6.22
CA ILE A 22 19.96 -14.39 6.25
C ILE A 22 21.20 -13.70 6.83
N ALA A 23 21.71 -14.16 7.97
CA ALA A 23 22.88 -13.57 8.60
C ALA A 23 24.11 -13.63 7.69
N TYR A 24 24.32 -14.76 7.02
CA TYR A 24 25.42 -14.92 6.07
C TYR A 24 25.24 -14.01 4.85
N GLY A 25 24.03 -13.95 4.25
CA GLY A 25 23.76 -13.04 3.14
C GLY A 25 23.97 -11.56 3.50
N VAL A 26 23.50 -11.12 4.67
CA VAL A 26 23.73 -9.75 5.19
C VAL A 26 25.23 -9.49 5.41
N PHE A 27 25.97 -10.47 5.93
CA PHE A 27 27.41 -10.37 6.10
C PHE A 27 28.14 -10.27 4.76
N SER A 28 27.75 -11.06 3.75
CA SER A 28 28.29 -10.97 2.38
C SER A 28 28.03 -9.61 1.75
N VAL A 29 26.85 -9.02 1.98
CA VAL A 29 26.53 -7.64 1.56
C VAL A 29 27.46 -6.63 2.23
N PHE A 30 27.67 -6.74 3.53
CA PHE A 30 28.59 -5.87 4.26
C PHE A 30 30.02 -5.95 3.69
N GLN A 31 30.51 -7.16 3.41
CA GLN A 31 31.84 -7.36 2.83
C GLN A 31 31.98 -6.72 1.45
N GLU A 32 30.99 -6.93 0.56
CA GLU A 32 31.03 -6.35 -0.78
C GLU A 32 30.87 -4.82 -0.73
N GLY A 33 30.07 -4.33 0.21
CA GLY A 33 29.95 -2.90 0.50
C GLY A 33 31.28 -2.27 0.93
N GLU A 34 32.02 -2.91 1.84
CA GLU A 34 33.34 -2.41 2.27
C GLU A 34 34.37 -2.41 1.16
N LYS A 35 34.31 -3.39 0.25
CA LYS A 35 35.23 -3.53 -0.87
C LYS A 35 35.02 -2.46 -1.95
N ASN A 36 33.78 -2.06 -2.19
CA ASN A 36 33.42 -1.13 -3.28
C ASN A 36 33.07 0.29 -2.82
N LYS A 37 33.04 0.58 -1.51
CA LYS A 37 32.61 1.89 -0.97
C LYS A 37 33.32 3.09 -1.60
N ASP A 38 34.62 2.96 -1.89
CA ASP A 38 35.42 4.07 -2.42
C ASP A 38 35.00 4.44 -3.85
N SER A 39 34.58 3.46 -4.65
CA SER A 39 34.03 3.67 -6.00
C SER A 39 32.69 4.42 -6.01
N TYR A 40 31.97 4.44 -4.88
CA TYR A 40 30.64 5.05 -4.78
C TYR A 40 30.63 6.43 -4.09
N LEU A 41 31.78 6.91 -3.59
CA LEU A 41 31.89 8.16 -2.84
C LEU A 41 31.45 9.41 -3.62
N ASP A 42 31.68 9.44 -4.93
CA ASP A 42 31.42 10.64 -5.74
C ASP A 42 29.97 10.75 -6.25
N TYR A 43 29.18 9.68 -6.14
CA TYR A 43 27.87 9.60 -6.79
C TYR A 43 26.73 9.13 -5.90
N SER A 44 26.97 8.16 -5.01
CA SER A 44 25.91 7.46 -4.27
C SER A 44 26.02 7.59 -2.75
N LEU A 45 27.24 7.74 -2.24
CA LEU A 45 27.49 7.88 -0.82
C LEU A 45 27.69 9.36 -0.44
N ILE A 46 27.13 9.77 0.69
CA ILE A 46 27.32 11.12 1.24
C ILE A 46 28.11 11.07 2.55
N PRO A 47 28.71 12.19 3.01
CA PRO A 47 29.27 12.28 4.35
C PRO A 47 28.24 11.84 5.39
N GLY A 48 28.62 10.87 6.21
CA GLY A 48 27.74 10.30 7.21
C GLY A 48 27.80 11.00 8.56
N TRP A 49 27.29 10.35 9.60
CA TRP A 49 27.31 10.91 10.96
C TRP A 49 28.74 10.99 11.50
N SER A 50 29.11 12.15 12.04
CA SER A 50 30.46 12.44 12.55
C SER A 50 30.95 11.44 13.59
N TRP A 51 30.05 10.90 14.41
CA TRP A 51 30.35 9.93 15.47
C TRP A 51 30.43 8.47 14.98
N ILE A 52 29.89 8.17 13.79
CA ILE A 52 30.07 6.86 13.14
C ILE A 52 31.37 6.85 12.32
N GLY A 53 31.71 7.98 11.69
CA GLY A 53 32.91 8.11 10.87
C GLY A 53 32.86 7.28 9.57
N ARG A 54 31.66 6.92 9.10
CA ARG A 54 31.44 6.13 7.87
C ARG A 54 30.51 6.88 6.92
N PRO A 55 30.70 6.77 5.61
CA PRO A 55 29.78 7.38 4.65
C PRO A 55 28.38 6.76 4.76
N LYS A 56 27.39 7.46 4.24
CA LYS A 56 25.98 7.05 4.26
C LYS A 56 25.50 6.73 2.84
N ASP A 57 24.89 5.58 2.63
CA ASP A 57 24.13 5.34 1.40
C ASP A 57 22.93 6.29 1.32
N ASN A 58 22.92 7.16 0.31
CA ASN A 58 21.82 8.08 0.04
C ASN A 58 21.23 7.89 -1.37
N THR A 59 21.49 6.74 -1.99
CA THR A 59 21.04 6.40 -3.35
C THR A 59 19.50 6.49 -3.47
N HIS A 60 18.76 6.21 -2.39
CA HIS A 60 17.31 6.30 -2.39
C HIS A 60 16.78 7.72 -2.11
N ILE A 61 16.72 8.55 -3.16
CA ILE A 61 16.24 9.95 -3.12
C ILE A 61 14.86 10.12 -2.44
N GLY A 62 13.89 9.23 -2.70
CA GLY A 62 12.54 9.38 -2.11
C GLY A 62 12.52 9.35 -0.58
N TRP A 63 13.45 8.63 0.06
CA TRP A 63 13.57 8.62 1.52
C TRP A 63 14.15 9.95 2.02
N PHE A 64 15.19 10.46 1.37
CA PHE A 64 15.78 11.76 1.67
C PHE A 64 14.77 12.91 1.56
N ILE A 65 13.97 12.93 0.48
CA ILE A 65 12.91 13.94 0.32
C ILE A 65 11.89 13.83 1.46
N TRP A 66 11.44 12.62 1.76
CA TRP A 66 10.45 12.40 2.81
C TRP A 66 10.94 12.84 4.19
N THR A 67 12.14 12.40 4.61
CA THR A 67 12.67 12.73 5.94
C THR A 67 12.86 14.23 6.09
N ASN A 68 13.45 14.91 5.09
CA ASN A 68 13.60 16.35 5.10
C ASN A 68 12.24 17.08 5.16
N THR A 69 11.26 16.62 4.38
CA THR A 69 9.91 17.21 4.38
C THR A 69 9.24 17.06 5.75
N VAL A 70 9.33 15.88 6.37
CA VAL A 70 8.72 15.63 7.68
C VAL A 70 9.39 16.44 8.77
N TRP A 71 10.73 16.55 8.76
CA TRP A 71 11.44 17.38 9.73
C TRP A 71 11.09 18.87 9.60
N LEU A 72 11.02 19.39 8.37
CA LEU A 72 10.59 20.76 8.10
C LEU A 72 9.12 20.99 8.47
N ALA A 73 8.28 19.97 8.34
CA ALA A 73 6.85 20.04 8.67
C ALA A 73 6.56 19.78 10.16
N LEU A 74 7.52 19.26 10.93
CA LEU A 74 7.29 18.79 12.30
C LEU A 74 6.72 19.87 13.25
N PRO A 75 7.25 21.12 13.29
CA PRO A 75 6.68 22.16 14.14
C PRO A 75 5.22 22.47 13.79
N TRP A 76 4.90 22.46 12.48
CA TRP A 76 3.56 22.69 11.97
C TRP A 76 2.60 21.56 12.29
N ASN A 77 3.08 20.31 12.25
CA ASN A 77 2.32 19.13 12.68
C ASN A 77 2.01 19.18 14.19
N ILE A 78 2.97 19.58 15.02
CA ILE A 78 2.76 19.74 16.46
C ILE A 78 1.71 20.84 16.71
N LEU A 79 1.87 22.01 16.08
CA LEU A 79 0.91 23.11 16.18
C LEU A 79 -0.49 22.71 15.70
N TYR A 80 -0.57 21.99 14.58
CA TYR A 80 -1.81 21.43 14.03
C TYR A 80 -2.51 20.53 15.04
N VAL A 81 -1.79 19.59 15.64
CA VAL A 81 -2.35 18.66 16.63
C VAL A 81 -2.84 19.45 17.84
N MET A 82 -2.01 20.34 18.40
CA MET A 82 -2.37 21.16 19.55
C MET A 82 -3.66 21.95 19.30
N LEU A 83 -3.71 22.71 18.22
CA LEU A 83 -4.90 23.48 17.83
C LEU A 83 -6.13 22.59 17.65
N SER A 84 -5.97 21.46 16.95
CA SER A 84 -7.06 20.50 16.72
C SER A 84 -7.61 19.93 18.03
N GLN A 85 -6.74 19.63 19.00
CA GLN A 85 -7.17 19.15 20.31
C GLN A 85 -7.82 20.26 21.14
N THR A 86 -7.29 21.48 21.10
CA THR A 86 -7.91 22.64 21.78
C THR A 86 -9.33 22.90 21.28
N CYS A 87 -9.55 22.87 19.96
CA CYS A 87 -10.90 23.05 19.40
C CYS A 87 -11.89 21.98 19.82
N ARG A 88 -11.43 20.72 19.87
CA ARG A 88 -12.25 19.59 20.35
C ARG A 88 -12.60 19.75 21.83
N PHE A 89 -11.63 20.13 22.66
CA PHE A 89 -11.83 20.35 24.09
C PHE A 89 -12.91 21.42 24.36
N PHE A 90 -12.87 22.53 23.62
CA PHE A 90 -13.85 23.61 23.76
C PHE A 90 -15.17 23.38 23.00
N GLN A 91 -15.38 22.21 22.40
CA GLN A 91 -16.59 21.85 21.63
C GLN A 91 -17.05 22.96 20.67
N VAL A 92 -16.10 23.65 20.03
CA VAL A 92 -16.40 24.78 19.15
C VAL A 92 -17.12 24.22 17.91
N ASN A 93 -18.44 24.44 17.83
CA ASN A 93 -19.34 24.01 16.74
C ASN A 93 -18.87 24.47 15.33
N GLY A 94 -17.86 25.34 15.24
CA GLY A 94 -17.21 25.84 14.03
C GLY A 94 -16.15 24.91 13.41
N GLN A 95 -16.36 23.60 13.38
CA GLN A 95 -15.50 22.64 12.65
C GLN A 95 -15.33 23.03 11.16
N TYR A 96 -16.23 23.85 10.62
CA TYR A 96 -16.16 24.49 9.31
C TYR A 96 -15.12 25.63 9.18
N CYS A 97 -14.76 26.33 10.26
CA CYS A 97 -13.79 27.44 10.26
C CYS A 97 -12.35 26.98 10.58
N PHE A 98 -12.17 25.96 11.42
CA PHE A 98 -10.85 25.47 11.80
C PHE A 98 -10.20 24.57 10.74
N THR A 99 -11.01 23.81 10.01
CA THR A 99 -10.57 23.03 8.83
C THR A 99 -10.17 23.98 7.68
N ARG A 100 -10.79 25.16 7.60
CA ARG A 100 -10.41 26.26 6.68
C ARG A 100 -9.09 26.95 7.07
N LEU A 101 -8.79 27.05 8.37
CA LEU A 101 -7.51 27.55 8.88
C LEU A 101 -6.37 26.54 8.65
N LYS A 102 -6.64 25.24 8.78
CA LYS A 102 -5.73 24.13 8.44
C LYS A 102 -5.38 24.13 6.94
N TYR A 103 -6.37 24.35 6.07
CA TYR A 103 -6.16 24.50 4.63
C TYR A 103 -5.39 25.78 4.25
N LYS A 104 -5.63 26.90 4.95
CA LYS A 104 -4.90 28.18 4.73
C LYS A 104 -3.45 28.15 5.24
N LEU A 105 -3.13 27.43 6.32
CA LEU A 105 -1.75 27.23 6.80
C LEU A 105 -0.97 26.22 5.93
N VAL A 106 -1.65 25.19 5.41
CA VAL A 106 -1.07 24.30 4.38
C VAL A 106 -0.81 25.09 3.07
N LEU A 107 -1.69 26.00 2.66
CA LEU A 107 -1.45 26.92 1.53
C LEU A 107 -0.32 27.93 1.81
N TYR A 108 -0.20 28.48 3.03
CA TYR A 108 0.91 29.36 3.43
C TYR A 108 2.27 28.61 3.51
N TYR A 109 2.24 27.31 3.83
CA TYR A 109 3.39 26.40 3.80
C TYR A 109 3.73 25.93 2.37
N CYS A 110 2.75 25.92 1.46
CA CYS A 110 2.98 25.79 0.02
C CYS A 110 3.59 27.07 -0.60
N GLU A 111 3.34 28.26 -0.03
CA GLU A 111 3.86 29.56 -0.51
C GLU A 111 5.28 29.93 -0.02
N SER A 112 5.82 29.37 1.06
CA SER A 112 7.17 29.73 1.54
C SER A 112 8.29 28.98 0.78
N TYR A 113 8.52 29.46 -0.44
CA TYR A 113 9.73 29.43 -1.28
C TYR A 113 10.20 28.14 -1.98
N ASN A 114 10.10 26.94 -1.41
CA ASN A 114 10.66 25.72 -2.07
C ASN A 114 9.67 24.83 -2.83
N ASN A 115 8.35 25.06 -2.69
CA ASN A 115 7.31 24.21 -3.29
C ASN A 115 6.61 24.80 -4.52
N ILE A 116 6.78 26.09 -4.81
CA ILE A 116 6.33 26.67 -6.08
C ILE A 116 7.08 26.03 -7.24
N TYR A 117 8.35 25.65 -7.04
CA TYR A 117 9.08 24.81 -7.99
C TYR A 117 8.44 23.46 -8.14
N ILE A 118 7.98 22.77 -7.08
CA ILE A 118 7.34 21.46 -7.22
C ILE A 118 5.99 21.56 -7.92
N HIS A 119 5.17 22.58 -7.66
CA HIS A 119 3.88 22.78 -8.33
C HIS A 119 4.04 23.28 -9.77
N CYS A 120 4.98 24.21 -10.04
CA CYS A 120 5.31 24.64 -11.39
C CYS A 120 6.04 23.54 -12.17
N LEU A 121 6.85 22.69 -11.51
CA LEU A 121 7.46 21.49 -12.09
C LEU A 121 6.42 20.39 -12.32
N TYR A 122 5.36 20.32 -11.51
CA TYR A 122 4.22 19.41 -11.70
C TYR A 122 3.40 19.81 -12.94
N VAL A 123 3.11 21.10 -13.09
CA VAL A 123 2.45 21.64 -14.29
C VAL A 123 3.38 21.60 -15.51
N TYR A 124 4.66 21.94 -15.34
CA TYR A 124 5.67 21.84 -16.38
C TYR A 124 5.89 20.40 -16.82
N LEU A 125 6.02 19.40 -15.92
CA LEU A 125 6.13 17.99 -16.30
C LEU A 125 4.84 17.45 -16.93
N LEU A 126 3.66 17.93 -16.56
CA LEU A 126 2.43 17.59 -17.28
C LEU A 126 2.47 18.11 -18.73
N ILE A 127 3.09 19.27 -18.96
CA ILE A 127 3.33 19.85 -20.29
C ILE A 127 4.51 19.15 -21.01
N SER A 128 5.58 18.79 -20.31
CA SER A 128 6.78 18.10 -20.83
C SER A 128 6.53 16.62 -21.10
N LEU A 129 5.62 15.95 -20.38
CA LEU A 129 5.14 14.62 -20.73
C LEU A 129 4.38 14.63 -22.07
N HIS A 130 3.88 15.79 -22.49
CA HIS A 130 3.29 16.01 -23.80
C HIS A 130 4.33 16.37 -24.88
N LEU A 131 5.53 16.78 -24.47
CA LEU A 131 6.62 17.24 -25.33
C LEU A 131 7.86 16.37 -25.09
N GLN A 132 7.94 15.23 -25.78
CA GLN A 132 9.14 14.40 -25.83
C GLN A 132 10.34 15.24 -26.28
N GLN A 133 11.29 15.49 -25.38
CA GLN A 133 12.66 15.81 -25.78
C GLN A 133 13.67 15.30 -24.74
N GLU A 134 14.65 14.56 -25.26
CA GLU A 134 15.77 13.93 -24.58
C GLU A 134 16.82 15.00 -24.26
N ASP A 135 17.29 15.10 -23.00
CA ASP A 135 18.59 15.71 -22.68
C ASP A 135 19.09 15.38 -21.25
N ASP A 136 20.43 15.26 -21.17
CA ASP A 136 21.33 14.60 -20.20
C ASP A 136 21.39 15.12 -18.75
N LEU A 137 20.24 15.33 -18.09
CA LEU A 137 20.18 15.40 -16.62
C LEU A 137 19.30 14.27 -16.08
N LEU A 138 19.62 13.06 -16.51
CA LEU A 138 18.64 11.99 -16.65
C LEU A 138 18.24 11.34 -15.31
N LEU A 139 19.18 11.12 -14.38
CA LEU A 139 18.89 10.33 -13.18
C LEU A 139 18.04 11.09 -12.15
N GLU A 140 18.40 12.35 -11.86
CA GLU A 140 17.65 13.20 -10.92
C GLU A 140 16.26 13.56 -11.48
N LYS A 141 16.17 13.86 -12.80
CA LYS A 141 14.88 14.09 -13.48
C LYS A 141 14.02 12.82 -13.54
N ILE A 142 14.58 11.63 -13.81
CA ILE A 142 13.83 10.36 -13.83
C ILE A 142 13.33 9.99 -12.43
N LEU A 143 14.14 10.20 -11.39
CA LEU A 143 13.78 9.83 -10.02
C LEU A 143 12.75 10.80 -9.42
N LEU A 144 12.89 12.12 -9.64
CA LEU A 144 11.84 13.08 -9.31
C LEU A 144 10.55 12.78 -10.08
N LYS A 145 10.65 12.44 -11.38
CA LYS A 145 9.51 12.03 -12.20
C LYS A 145 8.79 10.81 -11.60
N SER A 146 9.51 9.81 -11.09
CA SER A 146 8.90 8.61 -10.49
C SER A 146 8.15 8.87 -9.17
N GLN A 147 8.67 9.74 -8.30
CA GLN A 147 8.03 10.05 -7.00
C GLN A 147 6.86 11.03 -7.17
N LEU A 148 7.01 12.00 -8.07
CA LEU A 148 5.93 12.88 -8.48
C LEU A 148 4.78 12.07 -9.07
N GLN A 149 5.10 11.09 -9.93
CA GLN A 149 4.13 10.19 -10.54
C GLN A 149 3.29 9.44 -9.51
N ILE A 150 3.88 8.89 -8.44
CA ILE A 150 3.10 8.20 -7.39
C ILE A 150 2.13 9.16 -6.69
N SER A 151 2.58 10.39 -6.40
CA SER A 151 1.73 11.41 -5.76
C SER A 151 0.58 11.84 -6.69
N VAL A 152 0.86 12.04 -7.99
CA VAL A 152 -0.16 12.29 -9.02
C VAL A 152 -1.16 11.15 -9.05
N ASN A 153 -0.68 9.92 -9.04
CA ASN A 153 -1.50 8.74 -9.23
C ASN A 153 -2.37 8.47 -7.98
N LEU A 154 -1.90 8.79 -6.78
CA LEU A 154 -2.73 8.80 -5.57
C LEU A 154 -3.84 9.85 -5.65
N PHE A 155 -3.54 11.04 -6.17
CA PHE A 155 -4.52 12.10 -6.41
C PHE A 155 -5.60 11.66 -7.41
N CYS A 156 -5.19 11.04 -8.52
CA CYS A 156 -6.11 10.46 -9.50
C CYS A 156 -7.03 9.41 -8.89
N ILE A 157 -6.49 8.47 -8.08
CA ILE A 157 -7.32 7.48 -7.40
C ILE A 157 -8.30 8.14 -6.42
N LYS A 158 -7.89 9.16 -5.67
CA LYS A 158 -8.81 9.92 -4.80
C LYS A 158 -9.96 10.54 -5.60
N ILE A 159 -9.66 11.18 -6.74
CA ILE A 159 -10.70 11.75 -7.62
C ILE A 159 -11.67 10.64 -8.10
N ILE A 160 -11.15 9.50 -8.56
CA ILE A 160 -11.96 8.38 -9.02
C ILE A 160 -12.83 7.84 -7.87
N SER A 161 -12.25 7.64 -6.68
CA SER A 161 -12.96 7.15 -5.50
C SER A 161 -14.11 8.08 -5.11
N PHE A 162 -13.87 9.41 -5.09
CA PHE A 162 -14.89 10.40 -4.81
C PHE A 162 -16.01 10.39 -5.88
N GLY A 163 -15.62 10.42 -7.16
CA GLY A 163 -16.54 10.47 -8.28
C GLY A 163 -17.47 9.26 -8.35
N LEU A 164 -16.91 8.05 -8.20
CA LEU A 164 -17.69 6.81 -8.17
C LEU A 164 -18.69 6.79 -7.02
N GLU A 165 -18.29 7.28 -5.85
CA GLU A 165 -19.18 7.30 -4.69
C GLU A 165 -20.31 8.32 -4.84
N LYS A 166 -20.02 9.48 -5.45
CA LYS A 166 -21.04 10.46 -5.79
C LYS A 166 -22.05 9.92 -6.81
N CYS A 167 -21.60 9.12 -7.78
CA CYS A 167 -22.49 8.41 -8.71
C CYS A 167 -23.37 7.39 -7.96
N ARG A 168 -22.79 6.55 -7.10
CA ARG A 168 -23.53 5.55 -6.30
C ARG A 168 -24.59 6.17 -5.42
N TYR A 169 -24.27 7.28 -4.74
CA TYR A 169 -25.23 8.02 -3.93
C TYR A 169 -26.43 8.50 -4.77
N ARG A 170 -26.19 9.03 -5.98
CA ARG A 170 -27.26 9.46 -6.90
C ARG A 170 -28.11 8.29 -7.41
N ASP A 171 -27.48 7.17 -7.75
CA ASP A 171 -28.19 5.97 -8.19
C ASP A 171 -29.10 5.42 -7.09
N GLN A 172 -28.60 5.33 -5.85
CA GLN A 172 -29.40 4.89 -4.71
C GLN A 172 -30.58 5.82 -4.43
N GLN A 173 -30.37 7.14 -4.47
CA GLN A 173 -31.45 8.12 -4.33
C GLN A 173 -32.53 7.97 -5.43
N THR A 174 -32.10 7.64 -6.65
CA THR A 174 -33.03 7.41 -7.78
C THR A 174 -33.82 6.13 -7.57
N ILE A 175 -33.19 5.04 -7.10
CA ILE A 175 -33.85 3.78 -6.77
C ILE A 175 -34.85 3.99 -5.64
N THR A 176 -34.45 4.62 -4.53
CA THR A 176 -35.33 4.90 -3.39
C THR A 176 -36.53 5.74 -3.82
N LYS A 177 -36.35 6.78 -4.65
CA LYS A 177 -37.47 7.57 -5.19
C LYS A 177 -38.41 6.74 -6.05
N LYS A 178 -37.89 5.84 -6.89
CA LYS A 178 -38.71 4.92 -7.70
C LYS A 178 -39.50 3.95 -6.81
N THR A 179 -38.87 3.31 -5.83
CA THR A 179 -39.54 2.40 -4.89
C THR A 179 -40.64 3.11 -4.10
N VAL A 180 -40.38 4.33 -3.61
CA VAL A 180 -41.39 5.14 -2.91
C VAL A 180 -42.53 5.55 -3.85
N SER A 181 -42.24 5.87 -5.11
CA SER A 181 -43.27 6.20 -6.11
C SER A 181 -44.11 4.99 -6.53
N GLU A 182 -43.53 3.79 -6.58
CA GLU A 182 -44.24 2.54 -6.86
C GLU A 182 -45.11 2.13 -5.66
N GLN A 183 -44.61 2.29 -4.44
CA GLN A 183 -45.39 2.08 -3.22
C GLN A 183 -46.53 3.09 -3.09
N SER A 184 -46.29 4.38 -3.36
CA SER A 184 -47.35 5.40 -3.32
C SER A 184 -48.37 5.22 -4.46
N GLY A 185 -47.93 4.81 -5.65
CA GLY A 185 -48.80 4.45 -6.77
C GLY A 185 -49.68 3.22 -6.47
N GLN A 186 -49.16 2.22 -5.75
CA GLN A 186 -49.96 1.11 -5.24
C GLN A 186 -50.91 1.51 -4.11
N THR A 187 -50.55 2.51 -3.30
CA THR A 187 -51.45 3.02 -2.24
C THR A 187 -52.63 3.80 -2.84
N PHE A 188 -52.47 4.41 -4.02
CA PHE A 188 -53.57 5.04 -4.78
C PHE A 188 -54.44 4.05 -5.57
N ALA A 189 -53.97 2.82 -5.81
CA ALA A 189 -54.75 1.76 -6.47
C ALA A 189 -55.54 0.88 -5.47
N TYR A 190 -55.35 1.07 -4.16
CA TYR A 190 -56.05 0.36 -3.09
C TYR A 190 -56.70 1.34 -2.09
N SER A 191 -57.57 2.22 -2.60
CA SER A 191 -58.61 2.86 -1.77
C SER A 191 -59.92 2.07 -1.90
N GLY A 192 -59.89 0.82 -1.46
CA GLY A 192 -61.05 -0.07 -1.47
C GLY A 192 -60.84 -1.24 -0.53
N THR A 193 -61.54 -1.18 0.61
CA THR A 193 -61.71 -2.22 1.64
C THR A 193 -60.49 -2.60 2.49
N SER A 194 -60.64 -2.33 3.79
CA SER A 194 -59.79 -2.80 4.88
C SER A 194 -59.84 -4.32 5.01
N GLU A 195 -58.70 -4.97 5.24
CA GLU A 195 -58.61 -6.07 6.20
C GLU A 195 -57.15 -6.35 6.59
N ASN A 196 -56.89 -6.34 7.90
CA ASN A 196 -55.63 -6.71 8.52
C ASN A 196 -55.33 -8.20 8.29
N LYS A 197 -54.25 -8.53 7.56
CA LYS A 197 -53.55 -9.81 7.72
C LYS A 197 -52.03 -9.62 7.61
N SER A 198 -51.38 -9.69 8.77
CA SER A 198 -49.96 -9.94 8.91
C SER A 198 -49.62 -11.32 8.33
N THR A 199 -48.86 -11.35 7.23
CA THR A 199 -48.19 -12.55 6.77
C THR A 199 -46.72 -12.24 6.52
N HIS A 200 -45.90 -12.58 7.51
CA HIS A 200 -44.47 -12.75 7.33
C HIS A 200 -44.25 -13.92 6.36
N SER A 201 -44.02 -13.63 5.08
CA SER A 201 -43.45 -14.63 4.16
C SER A 201 -41.93 -14.50 4.21
N MET A 202 -41.28 -15.48 4.84
CA MET A 202 -39.84 -15.71 4.77
C MET A 202 -39.51 -16.26 3.39
N ASN A 203 -38.62 -15.58 2.66
CA ASN A 203 -38.00 -16.09 1.45
C ASN A 203 -36.53 -16.39 1.77
N PRO A 204 -36.10 -17.67 1.86
CA PRO A 204 -34.71 -17.99 2.17
C PRO A 204 -33.92 -18.13 0.86
N GLY A 205 -33.60 -16.98 0.25
CA GLY A 205 -32.56 -16.89 -0.77
C GLY A 205 -31.30 -16.33 -0.11
N ASN A 206 -30.31 -17.18 0.15
CA ASN A 206 -28.98 -16.77 0.61
C ASN A 206 -28.24 -15.99 -0.51
N GLU A 207 -28.68 -14.77 -0.80
CA GLU A 207 -27.80 -13.76 -1.35
C GLU A 207 -27.01 -13.19 -0.18
N ILE A 208 -25.72 -13.55 -0.10
CA ILE A 208 -24.77 -12.74 0.67
C ILE A 208 -24.69 -11.40 -0.08
N ASN A 209 -25.61 -10.50 0.25
CA ASN A 209 -25.54 -9.09 -0.06
C ASN A 209 -24.27 -8.60 0.60
N VAL A 210 -23.22 -8.44 -0.21
CA VAL A 210 -22.09 -7.62 0.17
C VAL A 210 -22.66 -6.21 0.16
N GLU A 211 -23.18 -5.77 1.31
CA GLU A 211 -23.53 -4.37 1.55
C GLU A 211 -22.28 -3.56 1.22
N ILE A 212 -22.33 -2.87 0.08
CA ILE A 212 -21.36 -1.83 -0.20
C ILE A 212 -21.84 -0.68 0.67
N ASP A 213 -21.10 -0.35 1.74
CA ASP A 213 -21.41 0.85 2.53
C ASP A 213 -21.49 2.04 1.58
N ILE A 214 -22.58 2.79 1.57
CA ILE A 214 -22.72 3.99 0.74
C ILE A 214 -22.65 5.21 1.65
N VAL A 215 -22.17 6.32 1.12
CA VAL A 215 -22.17 7.60 1.83
C VAL A 215 -23.57 8.00 2.27
N GLU A 216 -23.73 8.43 3.52
CA GLU A 216 -25.03 8.79 4.11
C GLU A 216 -25.66 10.09 3.55
N SER A 217 -24.89 10.93 2.85
CA SER A 217 -25.31 12.28 2.43
C SER A 217 -24.54 12.79 1.21
N ASP A 218 -25.16 13.58 0.32
CA ASP A 218 -24.49 14.08 -0.90
C ASP A 218 -23.16 14.79 -0.61
N PRO A 219 -22.04 14.28 -1.15
CA PRO A 219 -20.74 14.94 -1.07
C PRO A 219 -20.69 16.34 -1.69
N SER A 220 -20.33 17.34 -0.88
CA SER A 220 -20.11 18.70 -1.34
C SER A 220 -18.74 18.88 -2.02
N PHE A 221 -18.56 20.00 -2.73
CA PHE A 221 -17.24 20.36 -3.28
C PHE A 221 -16.19 20.60 -2.19
N LEU A 222 -16.60 21.05 -1.00
CA LEU A 222 -15.69 21.22 0.13
C LEU A 222 -15.25 19.86 0.70
N ASP A 223 -16.13 18.87 0.74
CA ASP A 223 -15.78 17.50 1.14
C ASP A 223 -14.77 16.89 0.17
N PHE A 224 -14.93 17.16 -1.13
CA PHE A 224 -13.96 16.80 -2.16
C PHE A 224 -12.58 17.40 -1.90
N LEU A 225 -12.49 18.73 -1.74
CA LEU A 225 -11.22 19.40 -1.47
C LEU A 225 -10.57 18.90 -0.18
N PHE A 226 -11.37 18.69 0.88
CA PHE A 226 -10.86 18.17 2.14
C PHE A 226 -10.26 16.77 1.98
N TYR A 227 -10.98 15.86 1.32
CA TYR A 227 -10.49 14.49 1.06
C TYR A 227 -9.20 14.48 0.22
N LEU A 228 -9.18 15.32 -0.82
CA LEU A 228 -8.10 15.39 -1.78
C LEU A 228 -6.80 15.89 -1.13
N PHE A 229 -6.89 16.96 -0.36
CA PHE A 229 -5.76 17.61 0.33
C PHE A 229 -5.61 17.20 1.79
N TYR A 230 -6.20 16.07 2.20
CA TYR A 230 -6.08 15.59 3.56
C TYR A 230 -4.62 15.23 3.89
N TYR A 231 -3.94 16.12 4.63
CA TYR A 231 -2.49 16.11 4.85
C TYR A 231 -1.91 14.75 5.27
N PRO A 232 -2.49 14.02 6.26
CA PRO A 232 -1.94 12.73 6.70
C PRO A 232 -1.83 11.67 5.60
N THR A 233 -2.57 11.83 4.50
CA THR A 233 -2.66 10.89 3.37
C THR A 233 -2.25 11.54 2.04
N PHE A 234 -1.67 12.74 2.08
CA PHE A 234 -1.51 13.55 0.87
C PHE A 234 -0.36 13.07 -0.01
N PHE A 235 0.84 12.91 0.56
CA PHE A 235 2.02 12.47 -0.21
C PHE A 235 2.49 11.05 0.10
N TRP A 236 2.47 10.64 1.37
CA TRP A 236 3.16 9.41 1.80
C TRP A 236 2.41 8.60 2.88
N GLY A 237 1.14 8.93 3.10
CA GLY A 237 0.29 8.18 4.00
C GLY A 237 -0.49 7.10 3.27
N PRO A 238 -1.19 6.24 4.02
CA PRO A 238 -2.04 5.23 3.40
C PRO A 238 -3.20 5.86 2.61
N PHE A 239 -3.66 5.14 1.60
CA PHE A 239 -4.88 5.51 0.88
C PHE A 239 -6.13 5.15 1.70
N TYR A 240 -7.04 6.11 1.84
CA TYR A 240 -8.39 5.89 2.37
C TYR A 240 -9.40 5.99 1.25
N GLU A 241 -10.27 5.00 1.13
CA GLU A 241 -11.43 5.07 0.24
C GLU A 241 -12.42 6.12 0.72
N TYR A 242 -13.03 6.86 -0.23
CA TYR A 242 -13.80 8.06 0.09
C TYR A 242 -15.02 7.80 0.98
N CYS A 243 -15.80 6.75 0.74
CA CYS A 243 -16.98 6.45 1.56
C CYS A 243 -16.59 6.23 3.02
N ASN A 244 -15.57 5.41 3.25
CA ASN A 244 -15.08 5.11 4.59
C ASN A 244 -14.51 6.38 5.27
N PHE A 245 -13.70 7.16 4.54
CA PHE A 245 -13.16 8.43 5.04
C PHE A 245 -14.27 9.41 5.44
N HIS A 246 -15.24 9.64 4.55
CA HIS A 246 -16.31 10.60 4.77
C HIS A 246 -17.20 10.24 5.96
N ASN A 247 -17.59 8.97 6.05
CA ASN A 247 -18.43 8.48 7.15
C ASN A 247 -17.68 8.60 8.49
N GLN A 248 -16.38 8.24 8.54
CA GLN A 248 -15.57 8.36 9.75
C GLN A 248 -15.31 9.80 10.17
N VAL A 249 -15.04 10.69 9.23
CA VAL A 249 -14.86 12.12 9.51
C VAL A 249 -16.13 12.66 10.16
N LYS A 250 -17.31 12.35 9.59
CA LYS A 250 -18.60 12.75 10.15
C LYS A 250 -18.91 12.14 11.51
N SER A 251 -18.59 10.87 11.74
CA SER A 251 -18.83 10.21 13.03
C SER A 251 -17.86 10.69 14.11
N SER A 252 -16.59 10.91 13.77
CA SER A 252 -15.56 11.46 14.65
C SER A 252 -15.99 12.82 15.21
N PHE A 253 -16.60 13.66 14.37
CA PHE A 253 -17.12 14.96 14.79
C PHE A 253 -18.29 14.90 15.79
N LYS A 254 -19.03 13.79 15.84
CA LYS A 254 -20.14 13.60 16.78
C LYS A 254 -19.66 13.12 18.16
N SER A 255 -18.46 12.53 18.25
CA SER A 255 -17.89 12.07 19.52
C SER A 255 -17.05 13.15 20.19
N SER A 256 -17.49 13.61 21.36
CA SER A 256 -16.74 14.55 22.21
C SER A 256 -15.55 13.89 22.95
N ILE A 257 -15.46 12.56 22.92
CA ILE A 257 -14.58 11.79 23.81
C ILE A 257 -13.47 11.15 22.98
N PHE A 258 -12.26 11.32 23.48
CA PHE A 258 -11.06 10.64 23.02
C PHE A 258 -11.20 9.15 23.33
N THR A 259 -11.65 8.35 22.34
CA THR A 259 -11.86 6.90 22.51
C THR A 259 -10.58 6.09 22.32
N GLU A 260 -9.62 6.63 21.56
CA GLU A 260 -8.28 6.04 21.39
C GLU A 260 -7.42 6.38 22.61
N SER A 261 -6.33 5.67 22.89
CA SER A 261 -5.44 6.00 24.01
C SER A 261 -4.25 6.84 23.52
N VAL A 262 -3.96 8.00 24.13
CA VAL A 262 -2.80 8.88 23.79
C VAL A 262 -1.54 8.05 23.98
N TYR A 263 -1.55 7.19 24.99
CA TYR A 263 -0.51 6.23 25.27
C TYR A 263 -0.24 5.32 24.06
N ASP A 264 -1.27 4.78 23.41
CA ASP A 264 -1.10 3.89 22.25
C ASP A 264 -0.55 4.65 21.04
N ILE A 265 -1.04 5.86 20.76
CA ILE A 265 -0.51 6.70 19.68
C ILE A 265 0.96 7.05 19.97
N THR A 266 1.29 7.45 21.20
CA THR A 266 2.66 7.80 21.61
C THR A 266 3.59 6.60 21.49
N LYS A 267 3.17 5.41 21.95
CA LYS A 267 3.92 4.16 21.79
C LYS A 267 4.21 3.85 20.32
N GLN A 268 3.25 4.05 19.43
CA GLN A 268 3.43 3.83 18.00
C GLN A 268 4.37 4.87 17.38
N LEU A 269 4.29 6.14 17.77
CA LEU A 269 5.22 7.18 17.33
C LEU A 269 6.67 6.91 17.79
N ILE A 270 6.86 6.45 19.03
CA ILE A 270 8.18 6.03 19.53
C ILE A 270 8.72 4.87 18.70
N LYS A 271 7.88 3.86 18.40
CA LYS A 271 8.26 2.74 17.53
C LYS A 271 8.67 3.22 16.13
N ILE A 272 7.93 4.16 15.54
CA ILE A 272 8.25 4.76 14.23
C ILE A 272 9.60 5.49 14.29
N ALA A 273 9.82 6.31 15.33
CA ALA A 273 11.08 7.03 15.52
C ALA A 273 12.27 6.08 15.66
N PHE A 274 12.11 4.97 16.40
CA PHE A 274 13.13 3.92 16.49
C PHE A 274 13.47 3.32 15.13
N PHE A 275 12.47 2.94 14.33
CA PHE A 275 12.72 2.37 13.00
C PHE A 275 13.30 3.38 12.01
N MET A 276 12.93 4.66 12.13
CA MET A 276 13.54 5.74 11.36
C MET A 276 15.03 5.89 11.70
N PHE A 277 15.39 5.89 12.99
CA PHE A 277 16.78 5.87 13.43
C PHE A 277 17.51 4.60 12.95
N PHE A 278 16.87 3.43 13.07
CA PHE A 278 17.43 2.16 12.64
C PHE A 278 17.81 2.19 11.15
N ILE A 279 16.89 2.66 10.29
CA ILE A 279 17.17 2.83 8.86
C ILE A 279 18.37 3.74 8.63
N GLU A 280 18.34 4.93 9.23
CA GLU A 280 19.40 5.93 9.07
C GLU A 280 20.75 5.41 9.55
N PHE A 281 20.77 4.55 10.58
CA PHE A 281 21.97 3.92 11.10
C PHE A 281 22.53 2.82 10.18
N HIS A 282 21.71 1.86 9.73
CA HIS A 282 22.23 0.68 9.04
C HIS A 282 22.70 0.95 7.60
N VAL A 283 22.24 2.04 6.98
CA VAL A 283 22.71 2.47 5.65
C VAL A 283 24.17 2.97 5.65
N HIS A 284 24.80 3.12 6.80
CA HIS A 284 26.25 3.38 6.93
C HIS A 284 27.12 2.11 6.82
N PHE A 285 26.50 0.93 6.74
CA PHE A 285 27.21 -0.34 6.81
C PHE A 285 26.93 -1.25 5.62
N LEU A 286 25.68 -1.35 5.19
CA LEU A 286 25.28 -2.39 4.24
C LEU A 286 25.30 -1.96 2.78
N TYR A 287 25.20 -0.66 2.48
CA TYR A 287 25.26 -0.08 1.11
C TYR A 287 24.44 -0.84 0.03
N TYR A 288 23.38 -1.57 0.42
CA TYR A 288 22.64 -2.48 -0.48
C TYR A 288 21.86 -1.74 -1.57
N THR A 289 21.66 -0.42 -1.46
CA THR A 289 20.97 0.33 -2.50
C THR A 289 21.94 0.58 -3.65
N CYS A 290 23.13 1.11 -3.39
CA CYS A 290 24.11 1.36 -4.45
C CYS A 290 24.59 0.04 -5.07
N LEU A 291 24.89 -0.98 -4.26
CA LEU A 291 25.29 -2.31 -4.77
C LEU A 291 24.20 -2.94 -5.65
N GLY A 292 22.92 -2.68 -5.34
CA GLY A 292 21.79 -3.21 -6.12
C GLY A 292 21.52 -2.47 -7.42
N TYR A 293 22.07 -1.26 -7.62
CA TYR A 293 22.00 -0.53 -8.88
C TYR A 293 23.23 -0.76 -9.77
N ASP A 294 24.28 -1.38 -9.24
CA ASP A 294 25.50 -1.70 -9.97
C ASP A 294 25.33 -3.03 -10.73
N GLU A 295 25.01 -2.93 -12.02
CA GLU A 295 24.69 -4.09 -12.86
C GLU A 295 25.88 -5.02 -13.08
N GLU A 296 27.07 -4.46 -13.34
CA GLU A 296 28.30 -5.23 -13.56
C GLU A 296 28.72 -5.98 -12.29
N LEU A 297 28.58 -5.33 -11.14
CA LEU A 297 28.78 -5.98 -9.86
C LEU A 297 27.77 -7.12 -9.67
N LEU A 298 26.48 -6.88 -9.91
CA LEU A 298 25.45 -7.89 -9.69
C LEU A 298 25.64 -9.15 -10.53
N GLU A 299 26.19 -9.04 -11.75
CA GLU A 299 26.53 -10.21 -12.57
C GLU A 299 27.63 -11.07 -11.93
N SER A 300 28.66 -10.42 -11.37
CA SER A 300 29.88 -11.06 -10.87
C SER A 300 29.82 -11.51 -9.39
N VAL A 301 28.95 -10.93 -8.57
CA VAL A 301 28.86 -11.28 -7.15
C VAL A 301 28.32 -12.68 -6.91
N SER A 302 28.71 -13.25 -5.76
CA SER A 302 28.19 -14.52 -5.27
C SER A 302 26.68 -14.49 -5.07
N ASP A 303 26.03 -15.64 -5.17
CA ASP A 303 24.57 -15.77 -4.96
C ASP A 303 24.16 -15.31 -3.55
N TRP A 304 25.00 -15.56 -2.54
CA TRP A 304 24.77 -15.10 -1.17
C TRP A 304 24.72 -13.58 -1.07
N THR A 305 25.66 -12.88 -1.72
CA THR A 305 25.66 -11.43 -1.81
C THR A 305 24.44 -10.95 -2.59
N PHE A 306 24.14 -11.59 -3.73
CA PHE A 306 23.03 -11.24 -4.61
C PHE A 306 21.69 -11.27 -3.86
N TYR A 307 21.35 -12.41 -3.24
CA TYR A 307 20.12 -12.55 -2.44
C TYR A 307 20.16 -11.71 -1.17
N GLY A 308 21.33 -11.51 -0.56
CA GLY A 308 21.53 -10.61 0.57
C GLY A 308 21.16 -9.16 0.22
N ILE A 309 21.53 -8.68 -0.96
CA ILE A 309 21.19 -7.33 -1.45
C ILE A 309 19.67 -7.20 -1.56
N LEU A 310 19.00 -8.17 -2.20
CA LEU A 310 17.54 -8.16 -2.29
C LEU A 310 16.87 -8.18 -0.92
N TYR A 311 17.34 -9.03 -0.01
CA TYR A 311 16.78 -9.15 1.32
C TYR A 311 16.88 -7.82 2.09
N CYS A 312 18.08 -7.22 2.13
CA CYS A 312 18.32 -5.94 2.77
C CYS A 312 17.49 -4.82 2.15
N HIS A 313 17.42 -4.77 0.81
CA HIS A 313 16.62 -3.78 0.09
C HIS A 313 15.12 -3.94 0.37
N SER A 314 14.62 -5.18 0.41
CA SER A 314 13.22 -5.49 0.73
C SER A 314 12.87 -5.10 2.17
N CYS A 315 13.77 -5.35 3.12
CA CYS A 315 13.62 -4.92 4.51
C CYS A 315 13.59 -3.39 4.62
N TYR A 316 14.48 -2.71 3.91
CA TYR A 316 14.50 -1.25 3.84
C TYR A 316 13.21 -0.69 3.26
N PHE A 317 12.75 -1.22 2.12
CA PHE A 317 11.50 -0.84 1.50
C PHE A 317 10.29 -1.04 2.45
N GLN A 318 10.16 -2.22 3.07
CA GLN A 318 9.10 -2.51 4.04
C GLN A 318 9.15 -1.56 5.25
N THR A 319 10.33 -1.30 5.80
CA THR A 319 10.49 -0.47 7.00
C THR A 319 10.15 0.99 6.68
N LYS A 320 10.49 1.47 5.48
CA LYS A 320 10.06 2.77 5.01
C LYS A 320 8.55 2.89 4.91
N TYR A 321 7.88 1.92 4.29
CA TYR A 321 6.42 1.91 4.23
C TYR A 321 5.79 1.88 5.62
N PHE A 322 6.35 1.09 6.55
CA PHE A 322 5.92 1.09 7.94
C PHE A 322 6.03 2.48 8.59
N ILE A 323 7.11 3.21 8.33
CA ILE A 323 7.35 4.56 8.87
C ILE A 323 6.42 5.58 8.23
N THR A 324 6.39 5.66 6.89
CA THR A 324 5.63 6.67 6.15
C THR A 324 4.13 6.49 6.37
N TYR A 325 3.61 5.27 6.22
CA TYR A 325 2.20 4.98 6.48
C TYR A 325 1.90 5.08 7.96
N GLY A 326 2.77 4.54 8.83
CA GLY A 326 2.58 4.58 10.27
C GLY A 326 2.43 6.00 10.80
N PHE A 327 3.24 6.94 10.29
CA PHE A 327 3.18 8.35 10.65
C PHE A 327 1.84 8.98 10.21
N GLY A 328 1.43 8.78 8.95
CA GLY A 328 0.13 9.23 8.45
C GLY A 328 -1.04 8.65 9.23
N ILE A 329 -1.00 7.35 9.55
CA ILE A 329 -2.01 6.67 10.37
C ILE A 329 -2.11 7.31 11.76
N GLN A 330 -1.00 7.63 12.43
CA GLN A 330 -1.06 8.25 13.76
C GLN A 330 -1.66 9.65 13.70
N LEU A 331 -1.35 10.43 12.67
CA LEU A 331 -1.98 11.74 12.46
C LEU A 331 -3.49 11.61 12.20
N SER A 332 -3.91 10.61 11.42
CA SER A 332 -5.33 10.33 11.20
C SER A 332 -6.06 9.87 12.46
N ARG A 333 -5.43 9.04 13.30
CA ARG A 333 -5.97 8.66 14.62
C ARG A 333 -6.15 9.85 15.53
N LEU A 334 -5.21 10.81 15.52
CA LEU A 334 -5.36 12.06 16.25
C LEU A 334 -6.53 12.90 15.74
N ASP A 335 -6.93 12.75 14.47
CA ASP A 335 -8.13 13.34 13.90
C ASP A 335 -9.42 12.54 14.19
N GLY A 336 -9.31 11.40 14.87
CA GLY A 336 -10.42 10.48 15.17
C GLY A 336 -10.85 9.63 13.97
N ILE A 337 -10.00 9.53 12.95
CA ILE A 337 -10.17 8.62 11.82
C ILE A 337 -9.50 7.29 12.19
N ALA A 338 -10.26 6.20 12.10
CA ALA A 338 -9.78 4.86 12.36
C ALA A 338 -8.62 4.51 11.40
N PRO A 339 -7.61 3.78 11.88
CA PRO A 339 -6.47 3.39 11.06
C PRO A 339 -6.89 2.38 10.00
N VAL A 340 -6.32 2.48 8.79
CA VAL A 340 -6.16 1.28 7.95
C VAL A 340 -5.10 0.36 8.55
N SER A 341 -5.11 -0.92 8.21
CA SER A 341 -4.09 -1.84 8.69
C SER A 341 -2.71 -1.40 8.21
N ALA A 342 -1.72 -1.43 9.12
CA ALA A 342 -0.33 -1.21 8.74
C ALA A 342 0.14 -2.31 7.77
N PRO A 343 1.07 -2.00 6.84
CA PRO A 343 1.59 -2.96 5.88
C PRO A 343 2.15 -4.19 6.60
N ARG A 344 1.64 -5.39 6.28
CA ARG A 344 2.22 -6.63 6.82
C ARG A 344 3.63 -6.81 6.29
N CYS A 345 4.50 -7.41 7.11
CA CYS A 345 5.88 -7.68 6.73
C CYS A 345 5.94 -8.58 5.48
N LEU A 346 6.58 -8.10 4.41
CA LEU A 346 6.82 -8.86 3.18
C LEU A 346 7.38 -10.26 3.44
N HIS A 347 8.37 -10.36 4.31
CA HIS A 347 9.07 -11.61 4.61
C HIS A 347 8.24 -12.62 5.41
N PHE A 348 7.06 -12.22 5.93
CA PHE A 348 6.10 -13.13 6.56
C PHE A 348 4.95 -13.53 5.63
N SER A 349 4.93 -13.04 4.38
CA SER A 349 3.96 -13.44 3.38
C SER A 349 4.57 -14.48 2.45
N TYR A 350 4.03 -15.70 2.48
CA TYR A 350 4.43 -16.80 1.58
C TYR A 350 3.44 -17.03 0.42
N SER A 351 2.30 -16.30 0.42
CA SER A 351 1.33 -16.29 -0.67
C SER A 351 1.30 -14.92 -1.33
N GLY A 352 1.33 -14.90 -2.66
CA GLY A 352 1.15 -13.69 -3.46
C GLY A 352 -0.24 -13.09 -3.26
N ALA A 353 -1.30 -13.92 -3.24
CA ALA A 353 -2.65 -13.44 -2.98
C ALA A 353 -2.78 -12.79 -1.59
N ASP A 354 -2.11 -13.34 -0.58
CA ASP A 354 -2.09 -12.76 0.77
C ASP A 354 -1.22 -11.51 0.86
N LEU A 355 -0.12 -11.45 0.10
CA LEU A 355 0.72 -10.27 -0.03
C LEU A 355 -0.12 -9.10 -0.58
N TRP A 356 -0.77 -9.27 -1.72
CA TRP A 356 -1.58 -8.23 -2.38
C TRP A 356 -2.75 -7.71 -1.53
N LYS A 357 -3.32 -8.54 -0.66
CA LYS A 357 -4.41 -8.12 0.25
C LYS A 357 -3.94 -7.25 1.41
N SER A 358 -2.66 -7.31 1.75
CA SER A 358 -2.20 -6.90 3.09
C SER A 358 -0.94 -6.05 3.12
N PHE A 359 -0.24 -5.95 2.00
CA PHE A 359 0.84 -5.00 1.84
C PHE A 359 0.29 -3.57 1.81
N ASP A 360 -0.65 -3.30 0.91
CA ASP A 360 -1.37 -2.03 0.84
C ASP A 360 -2.88 -2.27 0.87
N GLU A 361 -3.45 -2.28 2.07
CA GLU A 361 -4.88 -2.53 2.26
C GLU A 361 -5.75 -1.44 1.63
N GLY A 362 -5.30 -0.18 1.63
CA GLY A 362 -6.04 0.95 1.08
C GLY A 362 -6.28 0.79 -0.42
N ILE A 363 -5.21 0.58 -1.18
CA ILE A 363 -5.29 0.35 -2.62
C ILE A 363 -6.03 -0.96 -2.92
N TYR A 364 -5.83 -2.02 -2.11
CA TYR A 364 -6.57 -3.27 -2.28
C TYR A 364 -8.09 -3.07 -2.11
N ILE A 365 -8.54 -2.34 -1.08
CA ILE A 365 -9.95 -2.01 -0.88
C ILE A 365 -10.48 -1.21 -2.06
N PHE A 366 -9.74 -0.21 -2.55
CA PHE A 366 -10.10 0.55 -3.74
C PHE A 366 -10.31 -0.37 -4.95
N MET A 367 -9.32 -1.20 -5.31
CA MET A 367 -9.44 -2.13 -6.44
C MET A 367 -10.64 -3.06 -6.26
N LYS A 368 -10.83 -3.60 -5.05
CA LYS A 368 -11.93 -4.51 -4.74
C LYS A 368 -13.30 -3.84 -4.94
N ARG A 369 -13.45 -2.63 -4.40
CA ARG A 369 -14.73 -1.90 -4.36
C ARG A 369 -15.05 -1.19 -5.68
N CYS A 370 -14.05 -0.65 -6.37
CA CYS A 370 -14.23 0.15 -7.58
C CYS A 370 -14.13 -0.66 -8.88
N ILE A 371 -13.38 -1.77 -8.89
CA ILE A 371 -13.14 -2.58 -10.10
C ILE A 371 -13.71 -3.99 -9.93
N PHE A 372 -13.23 -4.74 -8.92
CA PHE A 372 -13.50 -6.17 -8.81
C PHE A 372 -14.97 -6.51 -8.56
N ILE A 373 -15.59 -5.93 -7.52
CA ILE A 373 -16.99 -6.19 -7.15
C ILE A 373 -17.96 -5.71 -8.25
N PRO A 374 -17.86 -4.47 -8.78
CA PRO A 374 -18.78 -3.99 -9.82
C PRO A 374 -18.78 -4.83 -11.10
N LEU A 375 -17.63 -5.43 -11.47
CA LEU A 375 -17.54 -6.31 -12.65
C LEU A 375 -18.08 -7.73 -12.39
N GLY A 376 -18.56 -8.02 -11.19
CA GLY A 376 -19.23 -9.27 -10.80
C GLY A 376 -18.42 -10.15 -9.83
N GLY A 377 -17.22 -9.70 -9.44
CA GLY A 377 -16.34 -10.39 -8.50
C GLY A 377 -16.19 -11.89 -8.77
N SER A 378 -16.25 -12.70 -7.73
CA SER A 378 -16.13 -14.17 -7.83
C SER A 378 -17.46 -14.89 -8.12
N ARG A 379 -18.55 -14.18 -8.42
CA ARG A 379 -19.91 -14.78 -8.51
C ARG A 379 -20.17 -15.57 -9.80
N ARG A 380 -19.47 -15.25 -10.89
CA ARG A 380 -19.73 -15.85 -12.23
C ARG A 380 -18.64 -16.82 -12.70
N GLY A 381 -18.09 -17.61 -11.77
CA GLY A 381 -17.11 -18.66 -12.06
C GLY A 381 -15.65 -18.19 -12.12
N VAL A 382 -14.74 -19.16 -12.19
CA VAL A 382 -13.29 -18.95 -12.04
C VAL A 382 -12.71 -18.15 -13.21
N LEU A 383 -13.12 -18.44 -14.45
CA LEU A 383 -12.62 -17.71 -15.62
C LEU A 383 -12.94 -16.21 -15.52
N LYS A 384 -14.18 -15.86 -15.16
CA LYS A 384 -14.54 -14.45 -14.96
C LYS A 384 -13.79 -13.83 -13.78
N GLN A 385 -13.61 -14.56 -12.68
CA GLN A 385 -12.79 -14.12 -11.55
C GLN A 385 -11.36 -13.79 -11.98
N LEU A 386 -10.73 -14.67 -12.78
CA LEU A 386 -9.36 -14.48 -13.29
C LEU A 386 -9.28 -13.29 -14.24
N LEU A 387 -10.24 -13.12 -15.15
CA LEU A 387 -10.32 -11.97 -16.07
C LEU A 387 -10.46 -10.65 -15.30
N ILE A 388 -11.38 -10.58 -14.34
CA ILE A 388 -11.60 -9.36 -13.54
C ILE A 388 -10.35 -9.07 -12.68
N SER A 389 -9.72 -10.08 -12.08
CA SER A 389 -8.45 -9.87 -11.38
C SER A 389 -7.35 -9.38 -12.31
N GLY A 390 -7.30 -9.85 -13.57
CA GLY A 390 -6.40 -9.34 -14.60
C GLY A 390 -6.63 -7.86 -14.90
N LEU A 391 -7.89 -7.41 -14.92
CA LEU A 391 -8.22 -5.98 -15.05
C LEU A 391 -7.74 -5.17 -13.84
N CYS A 392 -7.81 -5.70 -12.62
CA CYS A 392 -7.23 -5.05 -11.45
C CYS A 392 -5.70 -4.91 -11.58
N PHE A 393 -5.01 -5.96 -12.02
CA PHE A 393 -3.55 -5.91 -12.25
C PHE A 393 -3.17 -4.96 -13.39
N MET A 394 -3.95 -4.94 -14.46
CA MET A 394 -3.77 -3.99 -15.57
C MET A 394 -3.92 -2.55 -15.08
N PHE A 395 -4.96 -2.26 -14.30
CA PHE A 395 -5.10 -0.96 -13.64
C PHE A 395 -3.88 -0.63 -12.79
N MET A 396 -3.35 -1.61 -12.05
CA MET A 396 -2.17 -1.41 -11.20
C MET A 396 -0.88 -1.11 -11.97
N ILE A 397 -0.69 -1.76 -13.11
CA ILE A 397 0.42 -1.48 -14.04
C ILE A 397 0.34 -0.05 -14.56
N PHE A 398 -0.86 0.39 -15.00
CA PHE A 398 -1.08 1.75 -15.48
C PHE A 398 -0.93 2.80 -14.37
N TRP A 399 -1.45 2.51 -13.18
CA TRP A 399 -1.33 3.38 -12.01
C TRP A 399 0.11 3.56 -11.54
N HIS A 400 1.05 2.69 -11.88
CA HIS A 400 2.45 2.94 -11.58
C HIS A 400 3.12 3.80 -12.67
N SER A 401 3.34 3.23 -13.85
CA SER A 401 3.96 3.95 -14.98
C SER A 401 3.77 3.28 -16.35
N ALA A 402 3.22 2.06 -16.38
CA ALA A 402 3.21 1.20 -17.57
C ALA A 402 4.59 1.00 -18.25
N SER A 403 5.69 1.28 -17.55
CA SER A 403 7.05 0.98 -18.03
C SER A 403 7.25 -0.54 -18.14
N ARG A 404 8.13 -0.98 -19.04
CA ARG A 404 8.37 -2.41 -19.32
C ARG A 404 8.67 -3.22 -18.05
N ARG A 405 9.51 -2.71 -17.14
CA ARG A 405 9.80 -3.34 -15.84
C ARG A 405 8.54 -3.53 -14.98
N ILE A 406 7.63 -2.55 -14.95
CA ILE A 406 6.38 -2.61 -14.17
C ILE A 406 5.36 -3.53 -14.84
N VAL A 407 5.32 -3.58 -16.18
CA VAL A 407 4.50 -4.54 -16.91
C VAL A 407 4.93 -5.97 -16.59
N ILE A 408 6.24 -6.25 -16.63
CA ILE A 408 6.79 -7.57 -16.26
C ILE A 408 6.42 -7.91 -14.82
N TRP A 409 6.72 -7.02 -13.87
CA TRP A 409 6.36 -7.20 -12.46
C TRP A 409 4.87 -7.49 -12.26
N GLY A 410 3.99 -6.70 -12.88
CA GLY A 410 2.54 -6.81 -12.70
C GLY A 410 1.96 -8.08 -13.35
N VAL A 411 2.43 -8.45 -14.54
CA VAL A 411 2.00 -9.66 -15.24
C VAL A 411 2.44 -10.91 -14.48
N VAL A 412 3.70 -10.97 -14.02
CA VAL A 412 4.17 -12.13 -13.24
C VAL A 412 3.43 -12.23 -11.91
N ASN A 413 3.17 -11.12 -11.22
CA ASN A 413 2.37 -11.13 -9.98
C ASN A 413 0.90 -11.55 -10.21
N TYR A 414 0.32 -11.19 -11.36
CA TYR A 414 -0.98 -11.70 -11.78
C TYR A 414 -0.94 -13.22 -11.96
N PHE A 415 0.06 -13.75 -12.67
CA PHE A 415 0.23 -15.18 -12.87
C PHE A 415 0.41 -15.93 -11.54
N ILE A 416 1.21 -15.39 -10.62
CA ILE A 416 1.35 -15.92 -9.26
C ILE A 416 -0.02 -16.04 -8.58
N CYS A 417 -0.82 -14.97 -8.55
CA CYS A 417 -2.15 -14.98 -7.95
C CYS A 417 -3.12 -15.96 -8.65
N ALA A 418 -3.02 -16.07 -9.98
CA ALA A 418 -3.83 -16.98 -10.77
C ALA A 418 -3.48 -18.45 -10.47
N LEU A 419 -2.18 -18.77 -10.39
CA LEU A 419 -1.67 -20.10 -10.02
C LEU A 419 -2.08 -20.49 -8.60
N GLU A 420 -1.98 -19.57 -7.63
CA GLU A 420 -2.45 -19.80 -6.27
C GLU A 420 -3.96 -20.03 -6.21
N THR A 421 -4.73 -19.29 -7.03
CA THR A 421 -6.18 -19.50 -7.15
C THR A 421 -6.49 -20.89 -7.72
N ALA A 422 -5.78 -21.31 -8.76
CA ALA A 422 -5.93 -22.64 -9.35
C ALA A 422 -5.54 -23.74 -8.34
N GLY A 423 -4.41 -23.59 -7.65
CA GLY A 423 -3.95 -24.51 -6.60
C GLY A 423 -4.94 -24.60 -5.43
N TYR A 424 -5.49 -23.47 -4.99
CA TYR A 424 -6.53 -23.44 -3.96
C TYR A 424 -7.77 -24.25 -4.38
N ARG A 425 -8.25 -24.03 -5.62
CA ARG A 425 -9.41 -24.74 -6.18
C ARG A 425 -9.15 -26.23 -6.34
N LEU A 426 -8.00 -26.61 -6.88
CA LEU A 426 -7.57 -28.01 -6.96
C LEU A 426 -7.58 -28.65 -5.58
N SER A 427 -7.07 -27.94 -4.56
CA SER A 427 -7.06 -28.42 -3.19
C SER A 427 -8.46 -28.64 -2.58
N LYS A 428 -9.49 -28.02 -3.15
CA LYS A 428 -10.90 -28.14 -2.74
C LYS A 428 -11.72 -29.10 -3.61
N SER A 429 -11.19 -29.54 -4.74
CA SER A 429 -11.82 -30.55 -5.60
C SER A 429 -11.84 -31.93 -4.95
N ASP A 430 -12.66 -32.85 -5.45
CA ASP A 430 -12.73 -34.24 -4.96
C ASP A 430 -11.36 -34.94 -5.01
N ILE A 431 -10.59 -34.71 -6.08
CA ILE A 431 -9.23 -35.22 -6.23
C ILE A 431 -8.34 -34.65 -5.12
N GLY A 432 -8.39 -33.34 -4.89
CA GLY A 432 -7.59 -32.68 -3.85
C GLY A 432 -7.96 -33.14 -2.44
N LEU A 433 -9.25 -33.35 -2.17
CA LEU A 433 -9.73 -33.88 -0.89
C LEU A 433 -9.31 -35.33 -0.69
N ARG A 434 -9.42 -36.16 -1.73
CA ARG A 434 -8.93 -37.56 -1.72
C ARG A 434 -7.42 -37.64 -1.56
N MET A 435 -6.64 -36.75 -2.17
CA MET A 435 -5.20 -36.70 -1.94
C MET A 435 -4.89 -36.32 -0.48
N LYS A 436 -5.55 -35.28 0.05
CA LYS A 436 -5.37 -34.83 1.44
C LYS A 436 -5.77 -35.90 2.46
N SER A 437 -6.77 -36.74 2.18
CA SER A 437 -7.19 -37.79 3.13
C SER A 437 -6.13 -38.88 3.34
N HIS A 438 -5.18 -39.04 2.41
CA HIS A 438 -4.07 -39.99 2.54
C HIS A 438 -2.82 -39.38 3.18
N LEU A 439 -2.82 -38.07 3.45
CA LEU A 439 -1.64 -37.35 3.95
C LEU A 439 -1.87 -36.90 5.39
N SER A 440 -0.85 -37.08 6.23
CA SER A 440 -0.87 -36.47 7.56
C SER A 440 -0.87 -34.93 7.45
N PRO A 441 -1.39 -34.20 8.45
CA PRO A 441 -1.32 -32.75 8.48
C PRO A 441 0.09 -32.19 8.25
N ALA A 442 1.12 -32.88 8.75
CA ALA A 442 2.53 -32.53 8.53
C ALA A 442 2.94 -32.67 7.06
N MET A 443 2.55 -33.78 6.42
CA MET A 443 2.85 -33.98 4.99
C MET A 443 2.10 -33.00 4.09
N ILE A 444 0.87 -32.63 4.47
CA ILE A 444 0.12 -31.57 3.77
C ILE A 444 0.87 -30.24 3.86
N LEU A 445 1.45 -29.89 5.01
CA LEU A 445 2.23 -28.66 5.15
C LEU A 445 3.51 -28.69 4.32
N ARG A 446 4.25 -29.80 4.33
CA ARG A 446 5.45 -29.98 3.51
C ARG A 446 5.13 -29.90 2.01
N LEU A 447 4.06 -30.54 1.57
CA LEU A 447 3.60 -30.46 0.19
C LEU A 447 3.20 -29.03 -0.19
N LYS A 448 2.52 -28.30 0.69
CA LYS A 448 2.21 -26.88 0.45
C LYS A 448 3.48 -26.05 0.31
N ALA A 449 4.47 -26.25 1.18
CA ALA A 449 5.75 -25.54 1.11
C ALA A 449 6.47 -25.84 -0.22
N LEU A 450 6.53 -27.11 -0.62
CA LEU A 450 7.11 -27.54 -1.89
C LEU A 450 6.42 -26.88 -3.10
N LEU A 451 5.08 -26.80 -3.08
CA LEU A 451 4.30 -26.18 -4.16
C LEU A 451 4.41 -24.64 -4.19
N HIS A 452 4.59 -23.99 -3.04
CA HIS A 452 4.76 -22.53 -2.98
C HIS A 452 6.20 -22.09 -3.30
N TYR A 453 7.20 -22.97 -3.15
CA TYR A 453 8.60 -22.63 -3.44
C TYR A 453 8.84 -21.97 -4.82
N PRO A 454 8.39 -22.54 -5.96
CA PRO A 454 8.60 -21.90 -7.26
C PRO A 454 7.85 -20.58 -7.39
N VAL A 455 6.66 -20.47 -6.78
CA VAL A 455 5.87 -19.23 -6.74
C VAL A 455 6.59 -18.14 -5.95
N TYR A 456 7.21 -18.51 -4.83
CA TYR A 456 8.02 -17.62 -4.02
C TYR A 456 9.28 -17.16 -4.76
N MET A 457 9.95 -18.03 -5.52
CA MET A 457 11.09 -17.64 -6.35
C MET A 457 10.70 -16.64 -7.44
N LEU A 458 9.56 -16.86 -8.11
CA LEU A 458 9.02 -15.87 -9.06
C LEU A 458 8.73 -14.54 -8.36
N LEU A 459 8.17 -14.56 -7.15
CA LEU A 459 7.94 -13.34 -6.38
C LEU A 459 9.25 -12.59 -6.11
N LEU A 460 10.33 -13.28 -5.72
CA LEU A 460 11.65 -12.68 -5.51
C LEU A 460 12.21 -12.04 -6.79
N ILE A 461 12.10 -12.71 -7.94
CA ILE A 461 12.49 -12.14 -9.24
C ILE A 461 11.73 -10.83 -9.50
N THR A 462 10.42 -10.82 -9.26
CA THR A 462 9.61 -9.61 -9.49
C THR A 462 10.01 -8.46 -8.58
N CYS A 463 10.52 -8.72 -7.38
CA CYS A 463 11.01 -7.67 -6.50
C CYS A 463 12.21 -6.92 -7.12
N TYR A 464 13.11 -7.61 -7.84
CA TYR A 464 14.20 -6.91 -8.55
C TYR A 464 13.69 -5.99 -9.65
N TYR A 465 12.73 -6.45 -10.46
CA TYR A 465 12.07 -5.61 -11.47
C TYR A 465 11.38 -4.38 -10.87
N PHE A 466 10.83 -4.51 -9.67
CA PHE A 466 10.12 -3.43 -9.00
C PHE A 466 11.07 -2.43 -8.32
N PHE A 467 12.07 -2.92 -7.59
CA PHE A 467 12.98 -2.08 -6.79
C PHE A 467 14.06 -1.41 -7.64
N PHE A 468 14.58 -2.11 -8.65
CA PHE A 468 15.69 -1.63 -9.48
C PHE A 468 15.22 -1.39 -10.91
N ASN A 469 16.05 -1.72 -11.90
CA ASN A 469 15.74 -1.54 -13.32
C ASN A 469 15.46 -2.87 -14.03
N GLU A 470 15.15 -2.77 -15.33
CA GLU A 470 14.84 -3.94 -16.16
C GLU A 470 16.02 -4.90 -16.31
N HIS A 471 17.25 -4.38 -16.43
CA HIS A 471 18.45 -5.18 -16.61
C HIS A 471 18.80 -5.96 -15.33
N VAL A 472 18.74 -5.31 -14.17
CA VAL A 472 18.86 -5.97 -12.85
C VAL A 472 17.81 -7.07 -12.67
N GLY A 473 16.56 -6.81 -13.10
CA GLY A 473 15.52 -7.84 -13.11
C GLY A 473 15.86 -9.05 -14.00
N TRP A 474 16.50 -8.80 -15.15
CA TRP A 474 16.96 -9.85 -16.05
C TRP A 474 18.16 -10.63 -15.49
N ILE A 475 19.11 -9.98 -14.83
CA ILE A 475 20.20 -10.65 -14.10
C ILE A 475 19.62 -11.59 -13.04
N ALA A 476 18.62 -11.13 -12.28
CA ALA A 476 17.93 -11.96 -11.29
C ALA A 476 17.23 -13.17 -11.91
N PHE A 477 16.50 -12.95 -13.01
CA PHE A 477 15.86 -14.04 -13.74
C PHE A 477 16.89 -15.06 -14.22
N SER A 478 18.00 -14.58 -14.79
CA SER A 478 19.05 -15.44 -15.36
C SER A 478 19.75 -16.29 -14.30
N LYS A 479 20.15 -15.68 -13.17
CA LYS A 479 20.77 -16.40 -12.04
C LYS A 479 19.83 -17.44 -11.43
N ILE A 480 18.55 -17.12 -11.29
CA ILE A 480 17.59 -18.04 -10.63
C ILE A 480 17.15 -19.20 -11.56
N THR A 481 17.21 -19.02 -12.88
CA THR A 481 16.68 -20.01 -13.83
C THR A 481 17.74 -20.86 -14.53
N PHE A 482 18.96 -20.34 -14.72
CA PHE A 482 19.99 -20.99 -15.56
C PHE A 482 21.27 -21.37 -14.82
N GLN A 483 21.37 -21.14 -13.51
CA GLN A 483 22.44 -21.66 -12.65
C GLN A 483 21.93 -22.86 -11.85
#